data_AF-A0A9X4EBT7-F1
#
_entry.id   AF-A0A9X4EBT7-F1
#
_cell.length_a   1.000
_cell.length_b   1.000
_cell.length_c   1.000
_cell.angle_alpha   90.00
_cell.angle_beta   90.00
_cell.angle_gamma   90.00
#
_symmetry.space_group_name_H-M   'P 1'
#
loop_
_entity.id
_entity.type
_entity.pdbx_description
1 polymer ?
#
loop_
_entity_poly.entity_id
_entity_poly.type
_entity_poly.pdbx_seq_one_letter_code
_entity_poly.pdbx_strand_id
1 'polypeptide(L)'
;MTLTSEQRSFLAPYLHALGLTADSLSEHSLGPDTHEGPMVVSDDPARDNLGSVPHPLTGIYATAENIVITAQNPLIIDSSVPVSLIFNAMLIQSGGYIQANTTVKITATVISATTGTSNDANIRITSLNGTSPPSGAPGRPGGAGTSFFPGTCGGGNNQSCVANPIAPTDGGTGGNAPPVNGGGPGVAAGDFVVQVNFISGTFQVQVTGGGGGQGGQGGTGGPGGAGGTGGTAVGCCGGAVFPGGKGGQGGNGADGGAGGDGAPSGPTVQVFYSATNDSQWSYDASQFGAGGTGGAPGAAGAPGIGNGDYGWGSGGTAGAPGIPTPPDQRGQVIIQQS
;
A
#
# COMPACT_ATOMS: atom_id res chain seq x y z
N MET A 1 19.56 27.88 29.08
CA MET A 1 18.70 27.58 30.24
C MET A 1 19.48 26.78 31.27
N THR A 2 19.54 27.26 32.52
CA THR A 2 20.06 26.47 33.64
C THR A 2 19.00 25.44 34.01
N LEU A 3 19.30 24.14 33.86
CA LEU A 3 18.45 23.05 34.36
C LEU A 3 17.96 23.40 35.78
N THR A 4 16.70 23.16 36.10
CA THR A 4 16.23 23.41 37.48
C THR A 4 17.05 22.56 38.46
N SER A 5 17.11 22.98 39.73
CA SER A 5 17.80 22.17 40.75
C SER A 5 17.24 20.75 40.82
N GLU A 6 15.93 20.59 40.62
CA GLU A 6 15.26 19.28 40.55
C GLU A 6 15.70 18.47 39.33
N GLN A 7 15.74 19.08 38.13
CA GLN A 7 16.20 18.40 36.92
C GLN A 7 17.68 18.00 37.00
N ARG A 8 18.53 18.86 37.58
CA ARG A 8 19.94 18.53 37.82
C ARG A 8 20.09 17.39 38.82
N SER A 9 19.36 17.45 39.93
CA SER A 9 19.42 16.41 40.95
C SER A 9 18.86 15.08 40.44
N PHE A 10 17.84 15.12 39.58
CA PHE A 10 17.27 13.95 38.94
C PHE A 10 18.22 13.31 37.91
N LEU A 11 18.87 14.13 37.05
CA LEU A 11 19.76 13.64 36.00
C LEU A 11 21.18 13.31 36.49
N ALA A 12 21.64 13.93 37.58
CA ALA A 12 23.02 13.80 38.07
C ALA A 12 23.48 12.34 38.31
N PRO A 13 22.68 11.44 38.92
CA PRO A 13 23.12 10.05 39.11
C PRO A 13 23.35 9.30 37.78
N TYR A 14 22.55 9.61 36.77
CA TYR A 14 22.59 8.94 35.45
C TYR A 14 23.70 9.50 34.58
N LEU A 15 23.88 10.82 34.59
CA LEU A 15 25.00 11.47 33.91
C LEU A 15 26.33 11.00 34.53
N HIS A 16 26.41 10.89 35.86
CA HIS A 16 27.59 10.38 36.55
C HIS A 16 27.91 8.92 36.19
N ALA A 17 26.89 8.07 36.02
CA ALA A 17 27.07 6.68 35.57
C ALA A 17 27.63 6.58 34.13
N LEU A 18 27.46 7.64 33.32
CA LEU A 18 27.94 7.74 31.94
C LEU A 18 29.19 8.62 31.81
N GLY A 19 29.76 9.12 32.92
CA GLY A 19 30.91 10.03 32.90
C GLY A 19 30.61 11.45 32.39
N LEU A 20 29.34 11.83 32.36
CA LEU A 20 28.84 13.13 31.90
C LEU A 20 28.47 14.03 33.09
N THR A 21 28.46 15.34 32.86
CA THR A 21 27.97 16.34 33.84
C THR A 21 26.73 17.06 33.29
N ALA A 22 25.91 17.65 34.17
CA ALA A 22 24.79 18.48 33.72
C ALA A 22 25.23 19.65 32.81
N ASP A 23 26.46 20.13 33.00
CA ASP A 23 27.05 21.20 32.20
C ASP A 23 27.50 20.69 30.82
N SER A 24 27.89 19.40 30.70
CA SER A 24 28.21 18.78 29.40
C SER A 24 27.02 18.66 28.44
N LEU A 25 25.79 18.81 28.92
CA LEU A 25 24.59 18.86 28.09
C LEU A 25 24.42 20.23 27.39
N SER A 26 25.06 21.30 27.89
CA SER A 26 24.79 22.67 27.42
C SER A 26 25.53 23.06 26.13
N GLU A 27 26.59 22.34 25.75
CA GLU A 27 27.44 22.69 24.59
C GLU A 27 27.07 21.93 23.30
N HIS A 28 26.22 20.89 23.39
CA HIS A 28 25.85 20.01 22.27
C HIS A 28 24.36 19.56 22.27
N SER A 29 23.50 20.25 23.01
CA SER A 29 22.06 19.95 23.06
C SER A 29 21.29 20.72 21.99
N LEU A 30 20.41 20.05 21.26
CA LEU A 30 19.33 20.66 20.49
C LEU A 30 18.16 20.94 21.46
N GLY A 31 18.13 22.15 22.01
CA GLY A 31 17.13 22.58 23.00
C GLY A 31 16.66 24.02 22.79
N PRO A 32 15.85 24.59 23.70
CA PRO A 32 15.24 25.92 23.55
C PRO A 32 16.24 27.07 23.39
N ASP A 33 17.51 26.87 23.74
CA ASP A 33 18.57 27.87 23.59
C ASP A 33 19.36 27.74 22.27
N THR A 34 19.16 26.65 21.50
CA THR A 34 19.83 26.39 20.21
C THR A 34 18.86 26.34 19.04
N HIS A 35 17.55 26.21 19.31
CA HIS A 35 16.48 26.23 18.33
C HIS A 35 15.34 27.13 18.81
N GLU A 36 14.94 28.08 17.97
CA GLU A 36 13.68 28.80 18.12
C GLU A 36 12.59 28.11 17.31
N GLY A 37 11.53 27.64 17.99
CA GLY A 37 10.38 27.00 17.36
C GLY A 37 10.51 25.48 17.26
N PRO A 38 9.57 24.82 16.53
CA PRO A 38 9.55 23.37 16.44
C PRO A 38 10.85 22.83 15.83
N MET A 39 11.35 21.73 16.39
CA MET A 39 12.43 20.95 15.80
C MET A 39 11.80 20.01 14.76
N VAL A 40 12.18 20.15 13.50
CA VAL A 40 11.53 19.48 12.36
C VAL A 40 12.55 18.62 11.62
N VAL A 41 12.21 17.35 11.40
CA VAL A 41 12.90 16.44 10.45
C VAL A 41 12.01 16.24 9.24
N SER A 42 12.53 16.50 8.03
CA SER A 42 11.76 16.39 6.78
C SER A 42 12.62 16.05 5.56
N ASP A 43 12.02 15.40 4.55
CA ASP A 43 12.62 15.22 3.22
C ASP A 43 12.60 16.50 2.38
N ASP A 44 11.85 17.52 2.81
CA ASP A 44 11.92 18.87 2.27
C ASP A 44 13.03 19.68 2.98
N PRO A 45 14.16 19.98 2.31
CA PRO A 45 15.26 20.72 2.92
C PRO A 45 14.89 22.14 3.37
N ALA A 46 13.79 22.71 2.88
CA ALA A 46 13.32 24.03 3.31
C ALA A 46 12.60 23.98 4.67
N ARG A 47 12.18 22.79 5.11
CA ARG A 47 11.43 22.57 6.35
C ARG A 47 12.26 21.87 7.43
N ASP A 48 13.27 21.09 7.03
CA ASP A 48 14.19 20.45 7.94
C ASP A 48 15.09 21.48 8.62
N ASN A 49 15.09 21.48 9.95
CA ASN A 49 15.97 22.35 10.74
C ASN A 49 16.86 21.56 11.70
N LEU A 50 16.77 20.24 11.71
CA LEU A 50 17.59 19.36 12.56
C LEU A 50 18.87 18.87 11.87
N GLY A 51 19.15 19.35 10.65
CA GLY A 51 20.34 18.99 9.89
C GLY A 51 20.32 17.53 9.44
N SER A 52 19.14 17.04 9.06
CA SER A 52 18.93 15.66 8.67
C SER A 52 19.56 15.38 7.30
N VAL A 53 20.04 14.14 7.13
CA VAL A 53 20.73 13.72 5.90
C VAL A 53 19.87 12.68 5.19
N PRO A 54 19.38 12.98 3.96
CA PRO A 54 18.70 12.00 3.13
C PRO A 54 19.64 10.88 2.73
N HIS A 55 19.23 9.62 2.92
CA HIS A 55 19.94 8.44 2.43
C HIS A 55 19.18 7.83 1.25
N PRO A 56 19.81 7.73 0.06
CA PRO A 56 19.12 7.49 -1.23
C PRO A 56 18.42 6.13 -1.38
N LEU A 57 18.54 5.24 -0.38
CA LEU A 57 17.98 3.89 -0.43
C LEU A 57 17.21 3.48 0.84
N THR A 58 17.12 4.35 1.86
CA THR A 58 16.70 3.87 3.19
C THR A 58 15.95 4.85 4.08
N GLY A 59 15.93 6.16 3.76
CA GLY A 59 15.21 7.16 4.55
C GLY A 59 16.09 8.33 5.01
N ILE A 60 15.66 9.04 6.04
CA ILE A 60 16.35 10.20 6.62
C ILE A 60 16.98 9.83 7.95
N TYR A 61 18.17 10.37 8.21
CA TYR A 61 18.85 10.23 9.49
C TYR A 61 19.10 11.60 10.13
N ALA A 62 18.84 11.71 11.42
CA ALA A 62 19.31 12.84 12.23
C ALA A 62 19.95 12.33 13.52
N THR A 63 21.04 12.98 13.91
CA THR A 63 21.82 12.61 15.10
C THR A 63 22.11 13.85 15.92
N ALA A 64 21.91 13.78 17.23
CA ALA A 64 22.37 14.80 18.16
C ALA A 64 22.84 14.16 19.45
N GLU A 65 23.67 14.84 20.24
CA GLU A 65 24.00 14.31 21.56
C GLU A 65 22.77 14.35 22.45
N ASN A 66 22.18 15.53 22.66
CA ASN A 66 21.03 15.64 23.56
C ASN A 66 19.91 16.44 22.90
N ILE A 67 18.66 16.12 23.24
CA ILE A 67 17.49 16.85 22.76
C ILE A 67 16.54 17.16 23.92
N VAL A 68 16.09 18.41 23.99
CA VAL A 68 15.11 18.88 24.97
C VAL A 68 13.84 19.31 24.25
N ILE A 69 12.78 18.55 24.44
CA ILE A 69 11.49 18.73 23.80
C ILE A 69 10.57 19.47 24.76
N THR A 70 10.07 20.63 24.35
CA THR A 70 9.21 21.51 25.17
C THR A 70 7.92 21.84 24.45
N ALA A 71 6.96 22.47 25.13
CA ALA A 71 5.72 22.90 24.48
C ALA A 71 5.94 23.90 23.34
N GLN A 72 6.99 24.74 23.45
CA GLN A 72 7.34 25.74 22.44
C GLN A 72 8.20 25.14 21.32
N ASN A 73 8.98 24.11 21.63
CA ASN A 73 9.87 23.42 20.70
C ASN A 73 9.54 21.92 20.71
N PRO A 74 8.40 21.52 20.11
CA PRO A 74 8.09 20.10 19.94
C PRO A 74 9.04 19.49 18.90
N LEU A 75 9.16 18.16 18.91
CA LEU A 75 9.83 17.41 17.84
C LEU A 75 8.79 16.95 16.83
N ILE A 76 8.91 17.40 15.58
CA ILE A 76 8.00 17.08 14.49
C ILE A 76 8.79 16.30 13.42
N ILE A 77 8.30 15.12 13.09
CA ILE A 77 8.87 14.25 12.07
C ILE A 77 7.85 14.19 10.94
N ASP A 78 8.13 14.94 9.89
CA ASP A 78 7.25 15.12 8.72
C ASP A 78 7.98 14.71 7.45
N SER A 79 7.84 13.45 7.03
CA SER A 79 8.53 12.95 5.85
C SER A 79 7.72 11.93 5.04
N SER A 80 7.96 11.88 3.73
CA SER A 80 7.42 10.83 2.87
C SER A 80 8.20 9.49 2.94
N VAL A 81 9.37 9.49 3.58
CA VAL A 81 10.26 8.33 3.72
C VAL A 81 10.48 7.97 5.19
N PRO A 82 10.93 6.75 5.52
CA PRO A 82 11.24 6.39 6.91
C PRO A 82 12.31 7.29 7.53
N VAL A 83 12.22 7.53 8.84
CA VAL A 83 13.15 8.39 9.59
C VAL A 83 13.81 7.62 10.73
N SER A 84 15.13 7.76 10.87
CA SER A 84 15.90 7.22 11.98
C SER A 84 16.57 8.34 12.77
N LEU A 85 16.28 8.41 14.06
CA LEU A 85 16.82 9.41 14.98
C LEU A 85 17.72 8.74 16.01
N ILE A 86 18.91 9.29 16.23
CA ILE A 86 19.87 8.77 17.21
C ILE A 86 20.25 9.90 18.17
N PHE A 87 19.98 9.69 19.45
CA PHE A 87 20.28 10.63 20.52
C PHE A 87 21.08 9.93 21.63
N ASN A 88 21.86 10.66 22.41
CA ASN A 88 22.34 10.17 23.71
C ASN A 88 21.23 10.33 24.75
N ALA A 89 20.74 11.56 24.97
CA ALA A 89 19.64 11.82 25.91
C ALA A 89 18.48 12.59 25.28
N MET A 90 17.26 12.19 25.62
CA MET A 90 16.02 12.88 25.24
C MET A 90 15.25 13.25 26.50
N LEU A 91 15.00 14.54 26.69
CA LEU A 91 14.19 15.06 27.78
C LEU A 91 12.91 15.69 27.23
N ILE A 92 11.77 15.06 27.51
CA ILE A 92 10.45 15.59 27.20
C ILE A 92 9.92 16.33 28.42
N GLN A 93 9.83 17.65 28.31
CA GLN A 93 9.30 18.51 29.38
C GLN A 93 7.77 18.57 29.31
N SER A 94 7.15 19.04 30.39
CA SER A 94 5.71 19.29 30.46
C SER A 94 5.20 20.06 29.23
N GLY A 95 4.22 19.48 28.53
CA GLY A 95 3.61 20.03 27.32
C GLY A 95 4.41 19.83 26.02
N GLY A 96 5.65 19.33 26.11
CA GLY A 96 6.43 18.92 24.94
C GLY A 96 5.91 17.61 24.36
N TYR A 97 5.98 17.47 23.04
CA TYR A 97 5.54 16.28 22.35
C TYR A 97 6.43 15.95 21.15
N ILE A 98 6.45 14.66 20.82
CA ILE A 98 6.97 14.13 19.56
C ILE A 98 5.78 13.86 18.65
N GLN A 99 5.78 14.40 17.44
CA GLN A 99 4.78 14.10 16.42
C GLN A 99 5.43 13.40 15.24
N ALA A 100 4.90 12.26 14.81
CA ALA A 100 5.42 11.51 13.65
C ALA A 100 4.32 11.21 12.64
N ASN A 101 4.61 11.40 11.35
CA ASN A 101 3.71 11.02 10.26
C ASN A 101 4.24 9.99 9.26
N THR A 102 5.38 9.40 9.59
CA THR A 102 6.06 8.38 8.80
C THR A 102 6.57 7.29 9.74
N THR A 103 7.10 6.22 9.17
CA THR A 103 7.79 5.18 9.93
C THR A 103 8.99 5.81 10.63
N VAL A 104 9.07 5.67 11.95
CA VAL A 104 10.14 6.26 12.76
C VAL A 104 10.85 5.20 13.57
N LYS A 105 12.17 5.29 13.63
CA LYS A 105 13.01 4.60 14.61
C LYS A 105 13.79 5.60 15.43
N ILE A 106 13.57 5.64 16.74
CA ILE A 106 14.35 6.44 17.69
C ILE A 106 15.27 5.50 18.47
N THR A 107 16.56 5.83 18.52
CA THR A 107 17.54 5.15 19.38
C THR A 107 18.10 6.17 20.37
N ALA A 108 18.06 5.85 21.67
CA ALA A 108 18.58 6.74 22.71
C ALA A 108 19.30 5.98 23.84
N THR A 109 20.24 6.61 24.53
CA THR A 109 20.75 6.05 25.80
C THR A 109 19.74 6.28 26.91
N VAL A 110 19.22 7.51 27.02
CA VAL A 110 18.27 7.92 28.06
C VAL A 110 17.07 8.62 27.45
N ILE A 111 15.86 8.21 27.85
CA ILE A 111 14.63 8.99 27.60
C ILE A 111 13.98 9.28 28.95
N SER A 112 13.67 10.56 29.19
CA SER A 112 12.92 10.98 30.37
C SER A 112 11.77 11.88 29.96
N ALA A 113 10.59 11.63 30.53
CA ALA A 113 9.40 12.42 30.26
C ALA A 113 8.75 12.93 31.54
N THR A 114 8.51 14.23 31.62
CA THR A 114 7.70 14.84 32.67
C THR A 114 6.33 15.18 32.10
N THR A 115 5.27 14.54 32.60
CA THR A 115 3.91 14.92 32.22
C THR A 115 3.51 16.21 32.91
N GLY A 116 2.97 17.15 32.13
CA GLY A 116 2.20 18.26 32.67
C GLY A 116 0.84 17.79 33.22
N THR A 117 0.12 18.69 33.88
CA THR A 117 -1.28 18.47 34.24
C THR A 117 -2.14 18.45 32.96
N SER A 118 -2.87 17.35 32.72
CA SER A 118 -3.82 17.10 31.60
C SER A 118 -3.23 16.30 30.44
N ASN A 119 -3.85 15.13 30.18
CA ASN A 119 -4.21 14.44 28.91
C ASN A 119 -3.50 14.71 27.56
N ASP A 120 -2.43 15.48 27.49
CA ASP A 120 -1.70 15.78 26.28
C ASP A 120 -0.64 14.70 26.07
N ALA A 121 -0.91 13.83 25.09
CA ALA A 121 0.02 12.81 24.67
C ALA A 121 1.36 13.43 24.26
N ASN A 122 2.44 12.95 24.89
CA ASN A 122 3.80 13.38 24.61
C ASN A 122 4.46 12.57 23.47
N ILE A 123 3.81 11.49 23.03
CA ILE A 123 4.09 10.81 21.77
C ILE A 123 2.80 10.80 20.94
N ARG A 124 2.84 11.45 19.78
CA ARG A 124 1.72 11.62 18.86
C ARG A 124 2.09 11.01 17.51
N ILE A 125 1.33 10.02 17.09
CA ILE A 125 1.54 9.35 15.82
C ILE A 125 0.33 9.68 14.96
N THR A 126 0.56 10.47 13.92
CA THR A 126 -0.49 11.00 13.05
C THR A 126 -0.29 10.47 11.64
N SER A 127 -1.29 9.88 11.01
CA SER A 127 -1.24 9.58 9.55
C SER A 127 -0.27 8.47 9.11
N LEU A 128 0.03 7.48 9.96
CA LEU A 128 0.65 6.23 9.52
C LEU A 128 -0.34 5.32 8.77
N ASN A 129 -1.20 5.86 7.91
CA ASN A 129 -2.15 5.04 7.16
C ASN A 129 -1.42 4.19 6.13
N GLY A 130 -1.87 2.95 5.98
CA GLY A 130 -1.53 2.10 4.87
C GLY A 130 -2.02 2.68 3.52
N THR A 131 -1.39 2.24 2.44
CA THR A 131 -1.72 2.71 1.08
C THR A 131 -2.53 1.69 0.33
N SER A 132 -3.50 2.18 -0.46
CA SER A 132 -4.25 1.34 -1.39
C SER A 132 -3.46 1.20 -2.69
N PRO A 133 -3.26 -0.02 -3.21
CA PRO A 133 -2.60 -0.25 -4.47
C PRO A 133 -3.54 0.05 -5.64
N PRO A 134 -3.03 0.12 -6.88
CA PRO A 134 -3.87 0.23 -8.05
C PRO A 134 -4.76 -0.99 -8.25
N SER A 135 -5.91 -0.77 -8.89
CA SER A 135 -6.78 -1.84 -9.39
C SER A 135 -6.11 -2.63 -10.53
N GLY A 136 -6.52 -3.88 -10.69
CA GLY A 136 -6.15 -4.72 -11.82
C GLY A 136 -6.63 -4.13 -13.14
N ALA A 137 -5.80 -4.26 -14.18
CA ALA A 137 -6.12 -3.74 -15.51
C ALA A 137 -7.26 -4.55 -16.16
N PRO A 138 -8.17 -3.90 -16.92
CA PRO A 138 -9.18 -4.59 -17.72
C PRO A 138 -8.55 -5.53 -18.76
N GLY A 139 -9.24 -6.64 -19.03
CA GLY A 139 -8.89 -7.62 -20.05
C GLY A 139 -9.13 -7.13 -21.46
N ARG A 140 -8.32 -7.64 -22.39
CA ARG A 140 -8.48 -7.38 -23.82
C ARG A 140 -9.49 -8.35 -24.43
N PRO A 141 -10.23 -7.95 -25.49
CA PRO A 141 -11.07 -8.88 -26.25
C PRO A 141 -10.26 -10.00 -26.90
N GLY A 142 -10.90 -11.15 -27.08
CA GLY A 142 -10.42 -12.20 -27.98
C GLY A 142 -10.47 -11.75 -29.45
N GLY A 143 -9.58 -12.31 -30.27
CA GLY A 143 -9.55 -11.99 -31.72
C GLY A 143 -10.78 -12.52 -32.46
N ALA A 144 -11.23 -11.83 -33.51
CA ALA A 144 -12.31 -12.34 -34.35
C ALA A 144 -11.87 -13.57 -35.16
N GLY A 145 -12.79 -14.50 -35.38
CA GLY A 145 -12.60 -15.62 -36.29
C GLY A 145 -12.55 -15.13 -37.74
N THR A 146 -11.79 -15.84 -38.59
CA THR A 146 -11.68 -15.49 -40.00
C THR A 146 -13.00 -15.71 -40.72
N SER A 147 -13.44 -14.77 -41.56
CA SER A 147 -14.62 -14.99 -42.40
C SER A 147 -14.40 -16.16 -43.36
N PHE A 148 -15.49 -16.83 -43.75
CA PHE A 148 -15.45 -17.84 -44.80
C PHE A 148 -14.86 -17.30 -46.11
N PHE A 149 -14.21 -18.16 -46.88
CA PHE A 149 -13.84 -17.86 -48.25
C PHE A 149 -14.96 -18.37 -49.18
N PRO A 150 -15.58 -17.51 -50.01
CA PRO A 150 -16.59 -17.95 -50.96
C PRO A 150 -15.93 -18.88 -51.98
N GLY A 151 -16.48 -20.09 -52.10
CA GLY A 151 -16.04 -21.04 -53.11
C GLY A 151 -16.16 -20.42 -54.51
N THR A 152 -15.21 -20.71 -55.39
CA THR A 152 -15.29 -20.26 -56.77
C THR A 152 -15.96 -21.34 -57.60
N CYS A 153 -17.12 -21.00 -58.13
CA CYS A 153 -17.74 -21.73 -59.23
C CYS A 153 -18.01 -20.77 -60.37
N GLY A 154 -17.61 -21.12 -61.59
CA GLY A 154 -17.92 -20.33 -62.77
C GLY A 154 -18.76 -21.13 -63.75
N GLY A 155 -19.54 -20.38 -64.53
CA GLY A 155 -20.51 -20.91 -65.48
C GLY A 155 -21.85 -21.16 -64.82
N GLY A 156 -22.61 -20.11 -64.50
CA GLY A 156 -24.07 -20.24 -64.34
C GLY A 156 -24.68 -20.70 -65.68
N ASN A 157 -25.47 -19.85 -66.32
CA ASN A 157 -26.11 -20.17 -67.61
C ASN A 157 -25.13 -20.09 -68.80
N ASN A 158 -23.82 -20.00 -68.56
CA ASN A 158 -22.80 -19.80 -69.60
C ASN A 158 -21.96 -21.08 -69.75
N GLN A 159 -21.76 -21.53 -70.98
CA GLN A 159 -21.19 -22.85 -71.35
C GLN A 159 -19.74 -23.11 -70.89
N SER A 160 -19.02 -22.10 -70.38
CA SER A 160 -17.65 -22.25 -69.88
C SER A 160 -17.64 -22.47 -68.37
N CYS A 161 -17.87 -23.71 -67.97
CA CYS A 161 -17.72 -24.16 -66.59
C CYS A 161 -16.24 -24.05 -66.17
N VAL A 162 -15.99 -23.51 -64.97
CA VAL A 162 -14.64 -23.53 -64.40
C VAL A 162 -14.26 -24.98 -64.13
N ALA A 163 -13.17 -25.46 -64.74
CA ALA A 163 -12.79 -26.87 -64.73
C ALA A 163 -12.47 -27.43 -63.33
N ASN A 164 -12.09 -26.55 -62.39
CA ASN A 164 -11.72 -26.90 -61.02
C ASN A 164 -12.46 -25.99 -60.03
N PRO A 165 -13.73 -26.27 -59.69
CA PRO A 165 -14.44 -25.51 -58.68
C PRO A 165 -13.76 -25.68 -57.31
N ILE A 166 -13.68 -24.59 -56.55
CA ILE A 166 -13.14 -24.59 -55.18
C ILE A 166 -14.32 -24.52 -54.22
N ALA A 167 -14.42 -25.48 -53.31
CA ALA A 167 -15.48 -25.47 -52.29
C ALA A 167 -15.32 -24.26 -51.35
N PRO A 168 -16.43 -23.68 -50.84
CA PRO A 168 -16.36 -22.69 -49.78
C PRO A 168 -15.64 -23.26 -48.54
N THR A 169 -14.91 -22.43 -47.82
CA THR A 169 -14.36 -22.80 -46.51
C THR A 169 -15.34 -22.47 -45.40
N ASP A 170 -15.20 -23.07 -44.24
CA ASP A 170 -15.91 -22.62 -43.04
C ASP A 170 -15.33 -21.29 -42.52
N GLY A 171 -16.13 -20.57 -41.72
CA GLY A 171 -15.65 -19.48 -40.89
C GLY A 171 -14.77 -19.99 -39.74
N GLY A 172 -13.72 -19.24 -39.40
CA GLY A 172 -12.81 -19.56 -38.31
C GLY A 172 -13.44 -19.34 -36.94
N THR A 173 -12.95 -20.05 -35.92
CA THR A 173 -13.40 -19.86 -34.53
C THR A 173 -12.87 -18.54 -33.97
N GLY A 174 -13.70 -17.84 -33.19
CA GLY A 174 -13.29 -16.65 -32.45
C GLY A 174 -12.23 -17.00 -31.39
N GLY A 175 -11.25 -16.14 -31.21
CA GLY A 175 -10.21 -16.30 -30.20
C GLY A 175 -10.77 -16.09 -28.79
N ASN A 176 -10.22 -16.82 -27.83
CA ASN A 176 -10.51 -16.59 -26.42
C ASN A 176 -9.90 -15.27 -25.95
N ALA A 177 -10.55 -14.60 -25.02
CA ALA A 177 -9.95 -13.45 -24.35
C ALA A 177 -8.78 -13.91 -23.44
N PRO A 178 -7.68 -13.16 -23.36
CA PRO A 178 -6.58 -13.43 -22.44
C PRO A 178 -7.02 -13.21 -20.98
N PRO A 179 -6.37 -13.91 -20.02
CA PRO A 179 -6.60 -13.71 -18.59
C PRO A 179 -6.21 -12.29 -18.15
N VAL A 180 -6.76 -11.87 -17.00
CA VAL A 180 -6.58 -10.53 -16.44
C VAL A 180 -5.94 -10.60 -15.06
N ASN A 181 -5.31 -9.50 -14.65
CA ASN A 181 -4.65 -9.42 -13.36
C ASN A 181 -5.66 -9.10 -12.25
N GLY A 182 -5.41 -9.62 -11.05
CA GLY A 182 -6.10 -9.19 -9.84
C GLY A 182 -5.66 -7.79 -9.39
N GLY A 183 -6.37 -7.25 -8.40
CA GLY A 183 -5.95 -6.05 -7.68
C GLY A 183 -4.79 -6.36 -6.73
N GLY A 184 -3.95 -5.37 -6.45
CA GLY A 184 -2.86 -5.53 -5.48
C GLY A 184 -3.39 -5.62 -4.04
N PRO A 185 -2.62 -6.20 -3.10
CA PRO A 185 -2.94 -6.14 -1.68
C PRO A 185 -2.71 -4.75 -1.09
N GLY A 186 -3.55 -4.34 -0.14
CA GLY A 186 -3.34 -3.17 0.69
C GLY A 186 -1.99 -3.21 1.40
N VAL A 187 -1.36 -2.05 1.58
CA VAL A 187 -0.12 -1.93 2.36
C VAL A 187 -0.48 -1.55 3.79
N ALA A 188 0.25 -2.11 4.77
CA ALA A 188 0.03 -1.80 6.18
C ALA A 188 0.49 -0.38 6.55
N ALA A 189 0.02 0.08 7.69
CA ALA A 189 0.54 1.26 8.37
C ALA A 189 2.06 1.14 8.65
N GLY A 190 2.78 2.26 8.69
CA GLY A 190 4.17 2.29 9.13
C GLY A 190 4.31 2.05 10.64
N ASP A 191 5.52 1.76 11.11
CA ASP A 191 5.79 1.49 12.53
C ASP A 191 6.47 2.68 13.25
N PHE A 192 6.28 2.77 14.56
CA PHE A 192 6.99 3.70 15.44
C PHE A 192 7.78 2.91 16.47
N VAL A 193 9.11 2.92 16.38
CA VAL A 193 9.99 2.11 17.21
C VAL A 193 10.89 3.01 18.05
N VAL A 194 10.93 2.77 19.36
CA VAL A 194 11.86 3.40 20.30
C VAL A 194 12.73 2.31 20.91
N GLN A 195 14.04 2.46 20.79
CA GLN A 195 15.04 1.63 21.45
C GLN A 195 15.83 2.51 22.41
N VAL A 196 15.77 2.20 23.70
CA VAL A 196 16.39 3.03 24.74
C VAL A 196 17.09 2.20 25.81
N ASN A 197 18.25 2.60 26.30
CA ASN A 197 18.86 1.85 27.41
C ASN A 197 18.11 2.09 28.73
N PHE A 198 17.82 3.35 29.04
CA PHE A 198 17.17 3.75 30.27
C PHE A 198 15.97 4.68 30.05
N ILE A 199 14.82 4.33 30.61
CA ILE A 199 13.58 5.11 30.48
C ILE A 199 12.95 5.50 31.82
N SER A 200 12.46 6.74 31.92
CA SER A 200 11.91 7.30 33.16
C SER A 200 10.75 8.27 32.94
N GLY A 201 9.84 8.33 33.91
CA GLY A 201 8.72 9.28 33.91
C GLY A 201 7.49 8.79 33.16
N THR A 202 6.58 9.71 32.84
CA THR A 202 5.24 9.34 32.34
C THR A 202 5.14 9.55 30.83
N PHE A 203 4.67 8.53 30.12
CA PHE A 203 4.47 8.50 28.69
C PHE A 203 3.01 8.30 28.36
N GLN A 204 2.49 9.17 27.50
CA GLN A 204 1.15 9.06 26.96
C GLN A 204 1.24 9.02 25.44
N VAL A 205 0.85 7.88 24.87
CA VAL A 205 0.87 7.63 23.43
C VAL A 205 -0.51 7.85 22.86
N GLN A 206 -0.59 8.73 21.86
CA GLN A 206 -1.78 8.92 21.05
C GLN A 206 -1.46 8.53 19.61
N VAL A 207 -2.27 7.63 19.07
CA VAL A 207 -2.22 7.24 17.66
C VAL A 207 -3.50 7.71 17.02
N THR A 208 -3.40 8.61 16.04
CA THR A 208 -4.53 9.11 15.25
C THR A 208 -4.34 8.66 13.81
N GLY A 209 -5.23 7.78 13.34
CA GLY A 209 -5.12 7.12 12.04
C GLY A 209 -4.48 5.75 12.13
N GLY A 210 -3.77 5.33 11.09
CA GLY A 210 -3.30 3.95 10.97
C GLY A 210 -4.33 3.03 10.32
N GLY A 211 -5.18 3.53 9.44
CA GLY A 211 -6.04 2.64 8.65
C GLY A 211 -5.18 1.72 7.79
N GLY A 212 -5.50 0.42 7.71
CA GLY A 212 -4.85 -0.44 6.73
C GLY A 212 -5.20 -0.01 5.30
N GLY A 213 -4.28 -0.15 4.35
CA GLY A 213 -4.57 0.10 2.94
C GLY A 213 -5.70 -0.80 2.44
N GLN A 214 -6.60 -0.26 1.61
CA GLN A 214 -7.63 -1.09 0.99
C GLN A 214 -6.99 -1.97 -0.08
N GLY A 215 -7.52 -3.15 -0.33
CA GLY A 215 -7.12 -3.95 -1.47
C GLY A 215 -7.60 -3.35 -2.80
N GLY A 216 -6.81 -3.51 -3.85
CA GLY A 216 -7.16 -3.05 -5.19
C GLY A 216 -8.32 -3.86 -5.78
N GLN A 217 -9.11 -3.26 -6.66
CA GLN A 217 -10.17 -4.00 -7.36
C GLN A 217 -9.57 -4.97 -8.39
N GLY A 218 -10.21 -6.12 -8.64
CA GLY A 218 -9.81 -7.03 -9.70
C GLY A 218 -10.11 -6.48 -11.10
N GLY A 219 -9.29 -6.84 -12.09
CA GLY A 219 -9.51 -6.44 -13.48
C GLY A 219 -10.75 -7.11 -14.07
N THR A 220 -11.52 -6.42 -14.92
CA THR A 220 -12.66 -7.03 -15.62
C THR A 220 -12.19 -7.99 -16.72
N GLY A 221 -12.78 -9.17 -16.85
CA GLY A 221 -12.48 -10.13 -17.89
C GLY A 221 -12.81 -9.59 -19.29
N GLY A 222 -11.95 -9.88 -20.27
CA GLY A 222 -12.17 -9.50 -21.67
C GLY A 222 -13.26 -10.36 -22.34
N PRO A 223 -14.04 -9.81 -23.29
CA PRO A 223 -15.03 -10.58 -24.03
C PRO A 223 -14.38 -11.53 -25.04
N GLY A 224 -14.95 -12.71 -25.24
CA GLY A 224 -14.53 -13.64 -26.27
C GLY A 224 -14.73 -13.08 -27.68
N GLY A 225 -13.89 -13.50 -28.62
CA GLY A 225 -13.97 -13.06 -30.02
C GLY A 225 -15.19 -13.64 -30.74
N ALA A 226 -15.77 -12.89 -31.67
CA ALA A 226 -16.84 -13.42 -32.52
C ALA A 226 -16.32 -14.52 -33.46
N GLY A 227 -17.14 -15.52 -33.75
CA GLY A 227 -16.84 -16.51 -34.78
C GLY A 227 -16.93 -15.92 -36.19
N GLY A 228 -16.19 -16.49 -37.14
CA GLY A 228 -16.24 -16.07 -38.55
C GLY A 228 -17.61 -16.33 -39.17
N THR A 229 -18.03 -15.51 -40.14
CA THR A 229 -19.30 -15.76 -40.83
C THR A 229 -19.24 -17.03 -41.69
N GLY A 230 -20.38 -17.71 -41.84
CA GLY A 230 -20.54 -18.83 -42.79
C GLY A 230 -20.90 -18.33 -44.20
N GLY A 231 -20.73 -19.20 -45.19
CA GLY A 231 -21.02 -18.94 -46.58
C GLY A 231 -22.34 -19.53 -47.06
N THR A 232 -22.88 -18.96 -48.14
CA THR A 232 -24.04 -19.52 -48.84
C THR A 232 -23.62 -20.64 -49.79
N ALA A 233 -24.52 -21.59 -50.01
CA ALA A 233 -24.31 -22.65 -51.00
C ALA A 233 -24.14 -22.04 -52.40
N VAL A 234 -23.19 -22.59 -53.18
CA VAL A 234 -22.89 -22.14 -54.54
C VAL A 234 -23.28 -23.23 -55.52
N GLY A 235 -24.17 -22.90 -56.46
CA GLY A 235 -24.57 -23.79 -57.55
C GLY A 235 -23.54 -23.81 -58.68
N CYS A 236 -23.31 -25.00 -59.24
CA CYS A 236 -22.36 -25.25 -60.31
C CYS A 236 -23.01 -25.88 -61.55
N CYS A 237 -22.29 -25.81 -62.67
CA CYS A 237 -22.66 -26.48 -63.91
C CYS A 237 -23.06 -27.95 -63.68
N GLY A 238 -24.12 -28.39 -64.35
CA GLY A 238 -24.62 -29.77 -64.25
C GLY A 238 -25.49 -30.05 -63.02
N GLY A 239 -25.89 -29.02 -62.26
CA GLY A 239 -26.81 -29.16 -61.11
C GLY A 239 -26.13 -29.56 -59.80
N ALA A 240 -24.79 -29.67 -59.78
CA ALA A 240 -24.05 -29.86 -58.55
C ALA A 240 -24.13 -28.60 -57.67
N VAL A 241 -24.39 -28.78 -56.37
CA VAL A 241 -24.42 -27.69 -55.39
C VAL A 241 -23.34 -27.96 -54.35
N PHE A 242 -22.42 -27.01 -54.18
CA PHE A 242 -21.53 -27.04 -53.03
C PHE A 242 -22.28 -26.48 -51.82
N PRO A 243 -22.31 -27.21 -50.69
CA PRO A 243 -22.89 -26.67 -49.48
C PRO A 243 -22.13 -25.40 -49.09
N GLY A 244 -22.87 -24.45 -48.50
CA GLY A 244 -22.26 -23.26 -47.94
C GLY A 244 -21.30 -23.63 -46.80
N GLY A 245 -20.23 -22.84 -46.65
CA GLY A 245 -19.36 -22.98 -45.48
C GLY A 245 -20.15 -22.68 -44.21
N LYS A 246 -19.95 -23.46 -43.15
CA LYS A 246 -20.56 -23.14 -41.87
C LYS A 246 -19.87 -21.91 -41.26
N GLY A 247 -20.54 -21.20 -40.35
CA GLY A 247 -19.86 -20.12 -39.61
C GLY A 247 -18.85 -20.67 -38.61
N GLY A 248 -18.24 -19.80 -37.83
CA GLY A 248 -17.34 -20.17 -36.74
C GLY A 248 -18.03 -20.09 -35.38
N GLN A 249 -17.54 -20.88 -34.43
CA GLN A 249 -17.90 -20.74 -33.01
C GLN A 249 -17.35 -19.42 -32.46
N GLY A 250 -18.05 -18.84 -31.49
CA GLY A 250 -17.50 -17.73 -30.71
C GLY A 250 -16.41 -18.20 -29.75
N GLY A 251 -15.44 -17.34 -29.45
CA GLY A 251 -14.41 -17.60 -28.44
C GLY A 251 -14.95 -17.41 -27.03
N ASN A 252 -14.26 -17.97 -26.04
CA ASN A 252 -14.63 -17.80 -24.63
C ASN A 252 -14.25 -16.42 -24.11
N GLY A 253 -15.08 -15.86 -23.23
CA GLY A 253 -14.71 -14.71 -22.40
C GLY A 253 -13.68 -15.11 -21.36
N ALA A 254 -12.90 -14.14 -20.88
CA ALA A 254 -11.94 -14.36 -19.81
C ALA A 254 -12.61 -14.20 -18.45
N ASP A 255 -12.08 -14.89 -17.43
CA ASP A 255 -12.46 -14.65 -16.05
C ASP A 255 -12.07 -13.23 -15.62
N GLY A 256 -12.79 -12.68 -14.64
CA GLY A 256 -12.40 -11.47 -13.93
C GLY A 256 -11.26 -11.75 -12.95
N GLY A 257 -10.42 -10.75 -12.70
CA GLY A 257 -9.35 -10.82 -11.73
C GLY A 257 -9.89 -10.79 -10.30
N ALA A 258 -9.18 -11.42 -9.36
CA ALA A 258 -9.51 -11.31 -7.94
C ALA A 258 -9.31 -9.88 -7.43
N GLY A 259 -10.11 -9.45 -6.46
CA GLY A 259 -9.79 -8.28 -5.65
C GLY A 259 -8.58 -8.56 -4.75
N GLY A 260 -7.81 -7.54 -4.44
CA GLY A 260 -6.70 -7.66 -3.49
C GLY A 260 -7.17 -7.64 -2.05
N ASP A 261 -6.39 -8.20 -1.14
CA ASP A 261 -6.73 -8.21 0.28
C ASP A 261 -6.52 -6.83 0.91
N GLY A 262 -7.26 -6.53 1.98
CA GLY A 262 -7.01 -5.36 2.82
C GLY A 262 -5.77 -5.55 3.70
N ALA A 263 -5.15 -4.45 4.12
CA ALA A 263 -3.99 -4.52 5.02
C ALA A 263 -4.40 -4.55 6.51
N PRO A 264 -3.55 -5.08 7.41
CA PRO A 264 -3.72 -4.96 8.86
C PRO A 264 -3.95 -3.53 9.34
N SER A 265 -4.63 -3.36 10.47
CA SER A 265 -4.85 -2.04 11.08
C SER A 265 -3.68 -1.60 11.95
N GLY A 266 -3.48 -0.30 11.94
CA GLY A 266 -2.78 0.51 12.93
C GLY A 266 -1.27 0.38 12.87
N PRO A 267 -0.53 1.46 13.15
CA PRO A 267 0.91 1.35 13.34
C PRO A 267 1.21 0.47 14.54
N THR A 268 2.32 -0.25 14.51
CA THR A 268 2.88 -0.84 15.73
C THR A 268 3.74 0.20 16.42
N VAL A 269 3.40 0.53 17.67
CA VAL A 269 4.25 1.34 18.55
C VAL A 269 5.07 0.38 19.41
N GLN A 270 6.37 0.32 19.21
CA GLN A 270 7.26 -0.58 19.93
C GLN A 270 8.23 0.23 20.78
N VAL A 271 8.31 -0.08 22.06
CA VAL A 271 9.26 0.54 22.99
C VAL A 271 10.06 -0.57 23.66
N PHE A 272 11.35 -0.63 23.33
CA PHE A 272 12.30 -1.56 23.90
C PHE A 272 13.22 -0.82 24.86
N TYR A 273 13.33 -1.30 26.10
CA TYR A 273 14.21 -0.69 27.09
C TYR A 273 14.96 -1.71 27.96
N SER A 274 16.18 -1.37 28.41
CA SER A 274 16.95 -2.27 29.29
C SER A 274 16.69 -2.03 30.78
N ALA A 275 16.49 -0.78 31.19
CA ALA A 275 16.27 -0.40 32.58
C ALA A 275 15.26 0.77 32.73
N THR A 276 14.59 0.83 33.88
CA THR A 276 13.66 1.91 34.23
C THR A 276 13.69 2.21 35.74
N ASN A 277 13.36 3.43 36.14
CA ASN A 277 13.30 3.84 37.56
C ASN A 277 11.89 4.19 38.08
N ASP A 278 10.93 4.48 37.20
CA ASP A 278 9.50 4.71 37.46
C ASP A 278 8.88 5.17 36.13
N SER A 279 8.74 4.27 35.16
CA SER A 279 8.07 4.60 33.90
C SER A 279 6.60 4.23 33.94
N GLN A 280 5.74 5.20 33.66
CA GLN A 280 4.29 5.00 33.58
C GLN A 280 3.85 5.19 32.13
N TRP A 281 3.03 4.26 31.64
CA TRP A 281 2.56 4.27 30.26
C TRP A 281 1.05 4.31 30.20
N SER A 282 0.52 5.15 29.33
CA SER A 282 -0.89 5.19 28.97
C SER A 282 -1.05 5.36 27.47
N TYR A 283 -2.08 4.74 26.90
CA TYR A 283 -2.41 4.88 25.49
C TYR A 283 -3.92 4.71 25.29
N ASP A 284 -4.47 5.39 24.30
CA ASP A 284 -5.87 5.23 23.89
C ASP A 284 -5.97 4.33 22.66
N ALA A 285 -6.25 3.04 22.90
CA ALA A 285 -6.42 2.05 21.84
C ALA A 285 -7.65 2.31 20.95
N SER A 286 -8.60 3.15 21.38
CA SER A 286 -9.82 3.43 20.61
C SER A 286 -9.56 4.28 19.37
N GLN A 287 -8.42 4.99 19.33
CA GLN A 287 -8.04 5.91 18.25
C GLN A 287 -7.28 5.23 17.10
N PHE A 288 -6.91 3.95 17.25
CA PHE A 288 -6.26 3.19 16.19
C PHE A 288 -7.21 3.00 15.00
N GLY A 289 -6.69 3.24 13.80
CA GLY A 289 -7.41 3.06 12.55
C GLY A 289 -7.89 1.62 12.36
N ALA A 290 -8.96 1.46 11.58
CA ALA A 290 -9.50 0.17 11.20
C ALA A 290 -8.66 -0.50 10.10
N GLY A 291 -8.71 -1.83 10.02
CA GLY A 291 -8.06 -2.57 8.96
C GLY A 291 -8.59 -2.18 7.58
N GLY A 292 -7.78 -2.39 6.55
CA GLY A 292 -8.18 -2.19 5.18
C GLY A 292 -9.31 -3.14 4.78
N THR A 293 -10.23 -2.66 3.94
CA THR A 293 -11.23 -3.52 3.29
C THR A 293 -10.58 -4.28 2.13
N GLY A 294 -11.04 -5.51 1.88
CA GLY A 294 -10.71 -6.20 0.64
C GLY A 294 -11.25 -5.48 -0.59
N GLY A 295 -10.55 -5.62 -1.72
CA GLY A 295 -10.97 -5.09 -3.01
C GLY A 295 -12.12 -5.87 -3.61
N ALA A 296 -12.94 -5.20 -4.42
CA ALA A 296 -14.01 -5.85 -5.16
C ALA A 296 -13.46 -6.80 -6.24
N PRO A 297 -14.17 -7.89 -6.55
CA PRO A 297 -13.79 -8.78 -7.65
C PRO A 297 -13.98 -8.10 -9.01
N GLY A 298 -13.18 -8.52 -9.99
CA GLY A 298 -13.39 -8.19 -11.39
C GLY A 298 -14.60 -8.93 -11.96
N ALA A 299 -15.38 -8.26 -12.80
CA ALA A 299 -16.49 -8.89 -13.52
C ALA A 299 -16.01 -9.91 -14.56
N ALA A 300 -16.81 -10.92 -14.85
CA ALA A 300 -16.58 -11.88 -15.92
C ALA A 300 -16.60 -11.24 -17.32
N GLY A 301 -15.80 -11.75 -18.23
CA GLY A 301 -15.88 -11.47 -19.67
C GLY A 301 -17.06 -12.17 -20.33
N ALA A 302 -17.75 -11.47 -21.23
CA ALA A 302 -18.86 -12.05 -21.99
C ALA A 302 -18.37 -13.11 -23.01
N PRO A 303 -19.19 -14.12 -23.35
CA PRO A 303 -18.87 -15.04 -24.42
C PRO A 303 -18.83 -14.34 -25.79
N GLY A 304 -17.99 -14.84 -26.68
CA GLY A 304 -18.03 -14.48 -28.09
C GLY A 304 -19.27 -15.07 -28.78
N ILE A 305 -19.85 -14.32 -29.72
CA ILE A 305 -21.02 -14.75 -30.49
C ILE A 305 -20.55 -15.61 -31.67
N GLY A 306 -21.08 -16.83 -31.80
CA GLY A 306 -20.89 -17.69 -32.97
C GLY A 306 -21.78 -17.27 -34.14
N ASN A 307 -21.41 -17.68 -35.36
CA ASN A 307 -22.21 -17.43 -36.57
C ASN A 307 -22.71 -18.76 -37.18
N GLY A 308 -23.96 -18.79 -37.65
CA GLY A 308 -24.58 -19.95 -38.31
C GLY A 308 -25.02 -21.06 -37.34
N ASP A 309 -24.74 -22.32 -37.67
CA ASP A 309 -25.14 -23.50 -36.88
C ASP A 309 -24.32 -23.71 -35.60
N TYR A 310 -23.32 -22.85 -35.34
CA TYR A 310 -22.41 -23.02 -34.23
C TYR A 310 -22.75 -22.13 -33.03
N GLY A 311 -22.57 -22.71 -31.84
CA GLY A 311 -22.90 -22.09 -30.57
C GLY A 311 -22.01 -20.91 -30.18
N TRP A 312 -22.46 -20.23 -29.13
CA TRP A 312 -21.73 -19.15 -28.47
C TRP A 312 -20.52 -19.73 -27.74
N GLY A 313 -19.50 -18.91 -27.52
CA GLY A 313 -18.47 -19.24 -26.54
C GLY A 313 -19.06 -19.36 -25.14
N SER A 314 -18.24 -19.78 -24.18
CA SER A 314 -18.57 -19.70 -22.76
C SER A 314 -18.18 -18.32 -22.20
N GLY A 315 -19.01 -17.77 -21.32
CA GLY A 315 -18.61 -16.59 -20.54
C GLY A 315 -17.53 -16.96 -19.53
N GLY A 316 -16.77 -15.97 -19.09
CA GLY A 316 -15.90 -16.12 -17.93
C GLY A 316 -16.69 -16.19 -16.63
N THR A 317 -15.96 -16.34 -15.54
CA THR A 317 -16.44 -16.24 -14.16
C THR A 317 -15.96 -14.93 -13.53
N ALA A 318 -16.72 -14.39 -12.59
CA ALA A 318 -16.25 -13.23 -11.84
C ALA A 318 -15.11 -13.65 -10.91
N GLY A 319 -14.18 -12.74 -10.64
CA GLY A 319 -13.10 -12.98 -9.70
C GLY A 319 -13.60 -13.19 -8.27
N ALA A 320 -12.72 -13.63 -7.39
CA ALA A 320 -13.00 -13.65 -5.95
C ALA A 320 -12.85 -12.24 -5.35
N PRO A 321 -13.68 -11.83 -4.38
CA PRO A 321 -13.42 -10.63 -3.60
C PRO A 321 -12.14 -10.79 -2.78
N GLY A 322 -11.47 -9.68 -2.50
CA GLY A 322 -10.37 -9.65 -1.56
C GLY A 322 -10.84 -9.88 -0.12
N ILE A 323 -9.96 -10.40 0.72
CA ILE A 323 -10.24 -10.68 2.12
C ILE A 323 -10.09 -9.37 2.92
N PRO A 324 -11.13 -8.92 3.65
CA PRO A 324 -10.99 -7.80 4.56
C PRO A 324 -10.18 -8.21 5.80
N THR A 325 -9.41 -7.28 6.33
CA THR A 325 -8.70 -7.52 7.58
C THR A 325 -9.69 -7.66 8.74
N PRO A 326 -9.53 -8.66 9.62
CA PRO A 326 -10.30 -8.79 10.84
C PRO A 326 -10.22 -7.54 11.74
N PRO A 327 -11.33 -7.10 12.36
CA PRO A 327 -11.36 -5.90 13.22
C PRO A 327 -10.49 -5.97 14.49
N ASP A 328 -10.00 -7.16 14.85
CA ASP A 328 -9.17 -7.45 16.02
C ASP A 328 -7.67 -7.26 15.76
N GLN A 329 -7.24 -7.11 14.50
CA GLN A 329 -5.86 -6.77 14.15
C GLN A 329 -5.59 -5.27 14.22
N ARG A 330 -6.04 -4.60 15.29
CA ARG A 330 -5.74 -3.18 15.50
C ARG A 330 -4.26 -3.00 15.81
N GLY A 331 -3.75 -1.79 15.55
CA GLY A 331 -2.38 -1.46 15.92
C GLY A 331 -2.19 -1.65 17.42
N GLN A 332 -0.95 -1.90 17.79
CA GLN A 332 -0.59 -2.35 19.12
C GLN A 332 0.50 -1.47 19.70
N VAL A 333 0.45 -1.27 21.01
CA VAL A 333 1.54 -0.68 21.79
C VAL A 333 2.23 -1.81 22.53
N ILE A 334 3.48 -2.10 22.13
CA ILE A 334 4.32 -3.11 22.76
C ILE A 334 5.37 -2.38 23.57
N ILE A 335 5.35 -2.59 24.88
CA ILE A 335 6.34 -2.05 25.81
C ILE A 335 7.07 -3.25 26.42
N GLN A 336 8.35 -3.40 26.09
CA GLN A 336 9.12 -4.58 26.45
C GLN A 336 10.46 -4.20 27.07
N GLN A 337 10.74 -4.80 28.22
CA GLN A 337 12.08 -4.79 28.79
C GLN A 337 12.94 -5.85 28.10
N SER A 338 14.12 -5.48 27.60
CA SER A 338 15.06 -6.32 26.86
C SER A 338 16.35 -6.56 27.64
#